data_AF-A0A4V1IVJ7-F1
#
_entry.id   AF-A0A4V1IVJ7-F1
#
_cell.length_a   1.000
_cell.length_b   1.000
_cell.length_c   1.000
_cell.angle_alpha   90.00
_cell.angle_beta   90.00
_cell.angle_gamma   90.00
#
_symmetry.space_group_name_H-M   'P 1'
#
loop_
_entity.id
_entity.type
_entity.pdbx_description
1 polymer ?
#
loop_
_entity_poly.entity_id
_entity_poly.type
_entity_poly.pdbx_seq_one_letter_code
_entity_poly.pdbx_strand_id
1 'polypeptide(L)'
;IPTVLPTALDARRREAVALHLRIHELGAALRSNAVVPPERTRSPSPEPVYGADGRRVNTTESRYRRRAEHERHQLIERAIQVIPDFRPPADYRRPTKIVDKVYIPIRERPDINFKGQLMGPRGRTQQKVEADTGAKISLRGRGSVKDGTGRTGPGNEEEDLHCLITADSEEKVAHAKRLIETIIAVAMNVSEQHNDLKRNQLRELAALNGTLRDDENLACLNCGALGHKRFECPERPNLINSIICHVCGGAGHIAR
;
A
#
# COMPACT_ATOMS: atom_id res chain seq x y z
N ILE A 1 29.43 2.65 -33.88
CA ILE A 1 28.15 3.39 -33.99
C ILE A 1 28.37 4.49 -35.03
N PRO A 2 27.51 4.63 -36.05
CA PRO A 2 27.74 5.59 -37.13
C PRO A 2 27.68 7.04 -36.61
N THR A 3 28.74 7.81 -36.90
CA THR A 3 28.92 9.20 -36.48
C THR A 3 28.04 10.18 -37.28
N VAL A 4 27.46 9.73 -38.39
CA VAL A 4 26.62 10.54 -39.28
C VAL A 4 25.32 9.81 -39.54
N LEU A 5 24.20 10.46 -39.21
CA LEU A 5 22.85 9.98 -39.48
C LEU A 5 22.43 10.41 -40.89
N PRO A 6 22.02 9.48 -41.78
CA PRO A 6 21.41 9.85 -43.06
C PRO A 6 20.18 10.74 -42.84
N THR A 7 20.06 11.81 -43.63
CA THR A 7 18.98 12.81 -43.52
C THR A 7 17.59 12.24 -43.85
N ALA A 8 17.53 11.15 -44.63
CA ALA A 8 16.29 10.50 -45.07
C ALA A 8 15.88 9.28 -44.22
N LEU A 9 15.95 9.40 -42.89
CA LEU A 9 15.51 8.33 -41.97
C LEU A 9 14.09 8.57 -41.46
N ASP A 10 13.27 7.52 -41.50
CA ASP A 10 11.94 7.50 -40.87
C ASP A 10 12.01 7.86 -39.38
N ALA A 11 10.95 8.48 -38.84
CA ALA A 11 10.93 8.94 -37.44
C ALA A 11 11.26 7.81 -36.44
N ARG A 12 10.71 6.61 -36.66
CA ARG A 12 10.97 5.42 -35.84
C ARG A 12 12.44 4.95 -35.92
N ARG A 13 13.07 5.07 -37.09
CA ARG A 13 14.50 4.72 -37.29
C ARG A 13 15.42 5.75 -36.66
N ARG A 14 15.07 7.05 -36.73
CA ARG A 14 15.80 8.11 -36.01
C ARG A 14 15.76 7.90 -34.50
N GLU A 15 14.58 7.58 -33.96
CA GLU A 15 14.41 7.25 -32.55
C GLU A 15 15.24 6.03 -32.14
N ALA A 16 15.22 4.96 -32.94
CA ALA A 16 16.03 3.76 -32.69
C ALA A 16 17.53 4.06 -32.61
N VAL A 17 18.06 4.87 -33.54
CA VAL A 17 19.49 5.24 -33.50
C VAL A 17 19.81 6.16 -32.32
N ALA A 18 18.92 7.11 -32.01
CA ALA A 18 19.09 7.99 -30.85
C ALA A 18 19.12 7.21 -29.53
N LEU A 19 18.21 6.23 -29.36
CA LEU A 19 18.19 5.32 -28.21
C LEU A 19 19.50 4.53 -28.13
N HIS A 20 19.96 3.94 -29.24
CA HIS A 20 21.18 3.15 -29.27
C HIS A 20 22.43 3.97 -28.92
N LEU A 21 22.55 5.18 -29.48
CA LEU A 21 23.65 6.10 -29.18
C LEU A 21 23.66 6.48 -27.70
N ARG A 22 22.52 6.91 -27.16
CA ARG A 22 22.41 7.36 -25.77
C ARG A 22 22.69 6.24 -24.76
N ILE A 23 22.20 5.03 -25.02
CA ILE A 23 22.50 3.84 -24.19
C ILE A 23 24.01 3.56 -24.17
N HIS A 24 24.67 3.67 -25.33
CA HIS A 24 26.10 3.46 -25.44
C HIS A 24 26.91 4.56 -24.72
N GLU A 25 26.53 5.83 -24.86
CA GLU A 25 27.15 6.96 -24.14
C GLU A 25 27.06 6.78 -22.63
N LEU A 26 25.88 6.49 -22.09
CA LEU A 26 25.68 6.24 -20.66
C LEU A 26 26.46 5.00 -20.21
N GLY A 27 26.48 3.94 -21.01
CA GLY A 27 27.30 2.76 -20.73
C GLY A 27 28.80 3.07 -20.67
N ALA A 28 29.30 3.90 -21.58
CA ALA A 28 30.70 4.34 -21.59
C ALA A 28 31.02 5.20 -20.36
N ALA A 29 30.15 6.15 -20.01
CA ALA A 29 30.29 7.00 -18.82
C ALA A 29 30.27 6.19 -17.51
N LEU A 30 29.41 5.17 -17.41
CA LEU A 30 29.34 4.28 -16.25
C LEU A 30 30.62 3.42 -16.11
N ARG A 31 31.21 2.96 -17.23
CA ARG A 31 32.46 2.19 -17.23
C ARG A 31 33.70 3.03 -16.91
N SER A 32 33.79 4.22 -17.47
CA SER A 32 34.93 5.13 -17.26
C SER A 32 34.83 5.94 -15.96
N ASN A 33 33.74 5.77 -15.21
CA ASN A 33 33.41 6.56 -14.05
C ASN A 33 33.29 8.09 -14.31
N ALA A 34 33.15 8.48 -15.57
CA ALA A 34 32.98 9.87 -16.00
C ALA A 34 31.50 10.31 -15.91
N VAL A 35 30.78 9.88 -14.87
CA VAL A 35 29.35 10.16 -14.71
C VAL A 35 29.09 11.53 -14.10
N VAL A 36 30.10 12.10 -13.41
CA VAL A 36 29.98 13.38 -12.72
C VAL A 36 30.28 14.54 -13.69
N PRO A 37 29.32 15.44 -13.94
CA PRO A 37 29.55 16.61 -14.79
C PRO A 37 30.58 17.58 -14.21
N PRO A 38 31.15 18.48 -15.05
CA PRO A 38 32.05 19.53 -14.60
C PRO A 38 31.41 20.43 -13.53
N GLU A 39 32.22 20.87 -12.56
CA GLU A 39 31.85 21.67 -11.37
C GLU A 39 30.82 22.77 -11.66
N ARG A 40 31.02 23.51 -12.76
CA ARG A 40 30.26 24.70 -13.15
C ARG A 40 28.80 24.43 -13.53
N THR A 41 28.45 23.18 -13.81
CA THR A 41 27.11 22.76 -14.25
C THR A 41 26.39 21.90 -13.21
N ARG A 42 26.98 21.74 -12.02
CA ARG A 42 26.44 20.87 -10.98
C ARG A 42 25.28 21.52 -10.26
N SER A 43 24.21 20.76 -10.06
CA SER A 43 23.16 21.12 -9.12
C SER A 43 23.69 21.08 -7.67
N PRO A 44 23.19 21.92 -6.76
CA PRO A 44 23.54 21.89 -5.34
C PRO A 44 23.43 20.47 -4.76
N SER A 45 24.33 20.12 -3.83
CA SER A 45 24.28 18.81 -3.19
C SER A 45 23.15 18.77 -2.15
N PRO A 46 22.31 17.72 -2.13
CA PRO A 46 21.35 17.49 -1.06
C PRO A 46 22.07 17.14 0.24
N GLU A 47 21.32 17.13 1.34
CA GLU A 47 21.82 16.84 2.67
C GLU A 47 22.51 15.46 2.76
N PRO A 48 23.61 15.35 3.52
CA PRO A 48 24.31 14.08 3.73
C PRO A 48 23.41 13.04 4.39
N VAL A 49 23.23 11.89 3.72
CA VAL A 49 22.58 10.72 4.30
C VAL A 49 23.66 9.71 4.68
N TYR A 50 23.60 9.21 5.92
CA TYR A 50 24.51 8.21 6.47
C TYR A 50 23.82 6.85 6.54
N GLY A 51 24.54 5.80 6.17
CA GLY A 51 24.08 4.42 6.32
C GLY A 51 24.21 3.94 7.76
N ALA A 52 23.70 2.74 8.03
CA ALA A 52 23.81 2.05 9.32
C ALA A 52 25.26 1.82 9.80
N ASP A 53 26.20 1.85 8.87
CA ASP A 53 27.65 1.73 9.07
C ASP A 53 28.34 3.08 9.37
N GLY A 54 27.57 4.17 9.49
CA GLY A 54 28.10 5.52 9.73
C GLY A 54 28.80 6.13 8.52
N ARG A 55 28.76 5.50 7.34
CA ARG A 55 29.36 6.02 6.11
C ARG A 55 28.35 6.83 5.31
N ARG A 56 28.82 7.89 4.65
CA ARG A 56 27.97 8.70 3.78
C ARG A 56 27.60 7.90 2.54
N VAL A 57 26.32 7.52 2.42
CA VAL A 57 25.80 6.76 1.27
C VAL A 57 25.45 7.65 0.09
N ASN A 58 25.12 8.92 0.36
CA ASN A 58 24.68 9.90 -0.64
C ASN A 58 25.85 10.74 -1.19
N THR A 59 26.91 10.11 -1.67
CA THR A 59 28.02 10.84 -2.32
C THR A 59 27.61 11.37 -3.69
N THR A 60 28.23 12.46 -4.14
CA THR A 60 27.99 13.06 -5.47
C THR A 60 28.12 12.01 -6.58
N GLU A 61 29.19 11.22 -6.54
CA GLU A 61 29.43 10.15 -7.51
C GLU A 61 28.32 9.09 -7.47
N SER A 62 27.90 8.65 -6.28
CA SER A 62 26.79 7.70 -6.10
C SER A 62 25.47 8.24 -6.68
N ARG A 63 25.17 9.53 -6.47
CA ARG A 63 23.97 10.17 -7.04
C ARG A 63 23.97 10.21 -8.55
N TYR A 64 25.06 10.67 -9.15
CA TYR A 64 25.18 10.77 -10.61
C TYR A 64 25.21 9.38 -11.25
N ARG A 65 25.91 8.41 -10.65
CA ARG A 65 25.91 7.01 -11.08
C ARG A 65 24.49 6.42 -11.04
N ARG A 66 23.78 6.52 -9.91
CA ARG A 66 22.40 6.03 -9.78
C ARG A 66 21.47 6.70 -10.81
N ARG A 67 21.63 8.00 -11.06
CA ARG A 67 20.84 8.72 -12.08
C ARG A 67 21.12 8.20 -13.49
N ALA A 68 22.39 8.03 -13.86
CA ALA A 68 22.78 7.52 -15.17
C ALA A 68 22.37 6.05 -15.36
N GLU A 69 22.43 5.22 -14.32
CA GLU A 69 21.92 3.84 -14.33
C GLU A 69 20.40 3.81 -14.55
N HIS A 70 19.65 4.68 -13.87
CA HIS A 70 18.20 4.79 -14.03
C HIS A 70 17.81 5.28 -15.43
N GLU A 71 18.48 6.33 -15.94
CA GLU A 71 18.26 6.82 -17.31
C GLU A 71 18.60 5.73 -18.34
N ARG A 72 19.73 5.04 -18.17
CA ARG A 72 20.14 3.92 -19.03
C ARG A 72 19.10 2.80 -19.02
N HIS A 73 18.55 2.47 -17.85
CA HIS A 73 17.50 1.46 -17.72
C HIS A 73 16.23 1.84 -18.51
N GLN A 74 15.73 3.06 -18.33
CA GLN A 74 14.54 3.55 -19.06
C GLN A 74 14.73 3.53 -20.58
N LEU A 75 15.91 3.94 -21.05
CA LEU A 75 16.22 3.91 -22.49
C LEU A 75 16.31 2.48 -23.03
N ILE A 76 16.86 1.55 -22.26
CA ILE A 76 16.92 0.13 -22.64
C ILE A 76 15.51 -0.46 -22.72
N GLU A 77 14.63 -0.16 -21.78
CA GLU A 77 13.23 -0.62 -21.84
C GLU A 77 12.51 -0.08 -23.08
N ARG A 78 12.68 1.22 -23.37
CA ARG A 78 12.13 1.83 -24.58
C ARG A 78 12.73 1.23 -25.85
N ALA A 79 14.04 0.93 -25.85
CA ALA A 79 14.70 0.29 -26.99
C ALA A 79 14.16 -1.12 -27.26
N ILE A 80 13.86 -1.91 -26.22
CA ILE A 80 13.23 -3.24 -26.34
C ILE A 80 11.86 -3.13 -27.02
N GLN A 81 11.08 -2.08 -26.74
CA GLN A 81 9.76 -1.87 -27.34
C GLN A 81 9.83 -1.37 -28.79
N VAL A 82 10.76 -0.44 -29.08
CA VAL A 82 10.82 0.25 -30.37
C VAL A 82 11.54 -0.57 -31.44
N ILE A 83 12.60 -1.28 -31.06
CA ILE A 83 13.53 -1.97 -31.96
C ILE A 83 13.28 -3.49 -31.89
N PRO A 84 12.77 -4.12 -32.97
CA PRO A 84 12.71 -5.58 -33.09
C PRO A 84 14.13 -6.17 -32.97
N ASP A 85 14.29 -7.26 -32.23
CA ASP A 85 15.58 -7.95 -31.96
C ASP A 85 16.64 -7.18 -31.15
N PHE A 86 16.25 -6.11 -30.44
CA PHE A 86 17.20 -5.42 -29.56
C PHE A 86 17.68 -6.31 -28.42
N ARG A 87 19.00 -6.52 -28.36
CA ARG A 87 19.66 -7.20 -27.23
C ARG A 87 20.26 -6.18 -26.28
N PRO A 88 19.86 -6.18 -25.00
CA PRO A 88 20.49 -5.34 -24.00
C PRO A 88 22.01 -5.60 -23.91
N PRO A 89 22.83 -4.58 -23.59
CA PRO A 89 24.27 -4.76 -23.38
C PRO A 89 24.59 -5.82 -22.32
N ALA A 90 25.70 -6.55 -22.45
CA ALA A 90 26.06 -7.64 -21.53
C ALA A 90 26.29 -7.19 -20.08
N ASP A 91 26.69 -5.93 -19.88
CA ASP A 91 26.89 -5.30 -18.58
C ASP A 91 25.58 -4.77 -17.95
N TYR A 92 24.47 -4.79 -18.69
CA TYR A 92 23.18 -4.35 -18.18
C TYR A 92 22.51 -5.44 -17.36
N ARG A 93 22.28 -5.15 -16.08
CA ARG A 93 21.45 -5.96 -15.20
C ARG A 93 20.11 -5.25 -15.02
N ARG A 94 19.05 -5.82 -15.56
CA ARG A 94 17.68 -5.33 -15.33
C ARG A 94 17.45 -5.27 -13.81
N PRO A 95 17.08 -4.11 -13.24
CA PRO A 95 16.64 -4.02 -11.86
C PRO A 95 15.52 -5.03 -11.66
N THR A 96 15.74 -6.02 -10.80
CA THR A 96 14.77 -7.11 -10.63
C THR A 96 13.52 -6.66 -9.90
N LYS A 97 13.57 -5.53 -9.20
CA LYS A 97 12.50 -5.03 -8.35
C LYS A 97 12.49 -3.51 -8.37
N ILE A 98 11.38 -2.94 -8.83
CA ILE A 98 11.06 -1.51 -8.73
C ILE A 98 10.46 -1.29 -7.35
N VAL A 99 10.89 -0.22 -6.68
CA VAL A 99 10.47 0.11 -5.32
C VAL A 99 9.91 1.52 -5.30
N ASP A 100 8.72 1.69 -4.73
CA ASP A 100 8.10 3.00 -4.49
C ASP A 100 7.63 3.11 -3.03
N LYS A 101 7.59 4.34 -2.51
CA LYS A 101 7.20 4.66 -1.13
C LYS A 101 5.98 5.57 -1.14
N VAL A 102 4.93 5.16 -0.41
CA VAL A 102 3.73 5.97 -0.17
C VAL A 102 3.64 6.32 1.31
N TYR A 103 3.76 7.61 1.63
CA TYR A 103 3.69 8.10 3.00
C TYR A 103 2.24 8.20 3.50
N ILE A 104 2.01 7.84 4.76
CA ILE A 104 0.68 7.87 5.37
C ILE A 104 0.59 9.11 6.28
N PRO A 105 -0.43 9.98 6.10
CA PRO A 105 -0.54 11.25 6.83
C PRO A 105 -1.08 11.06 8.27
N ILE A 106 -0.31 10.39 9.15
CA ILE A 106 -0.70 10.21 10.56
C ILE A 106 -0.81 11.55 11.30
N ARG A 107 0.04 12.52 10.94
CA ARG A 107 0.09 13.83 11.63
C ARG A 107 -1.22 14.61 11.48
N GLU A 108 -1.95 14.41 10.40
CA GLU A 108 -3.20 15.11 10.11
C GLU A 108 -4.38 14.52 10.89
N ARG A 109 -4.41 13.19 11.04
CA ARG A 109 -5.49 12.45 11.70
C ARG A 109 -4.93 11.31 12.55
N PRO A 110 -4.41 11.60 13.76
CA PRO A 110 -3.87 10.57 14.65
C PRO A 110 -4.94 9.65 15.26
N ASP A 111 -6.22 10.04 15.17
CA ASP A 111 -7.38 9.29 15.61
C ASP A 111 -7.69 8.07 14.72
N ILE A 112 -7.22 8.07 13.47
CA ILE A 112 -7.52 7.04 12.49
C ILE A 112 -6.45 5.94 12.49
N ASN A 113 -6.90 4.69 12.65
CA ASN A 113 -6.03 3.51 12.60
C ASN A 113 -5.72 3.05 11.16
N PHE A 114 -4.91 3.82 10.41
CA PHE A 114 -4.55 3.52 9.01
C PHE A 114 -3.94 2.12 8.81
N LYS A 115 -3.07 1.68 9.74
CA LYS A 115 -2.47 0.34 9.71
C LYS A 115 -3.54 -0.76 9.70
N GLY A 116 -4.56 -0.62 10.54
CA GLY A 116 -5.65 -1.60 10.63
C GLY A 116 -6.45 -1.66 9.34
N GLN A 117 -6.77 -0.49 8.77
CA GLN A 117 -7.54 -0.37 7.54
C GLN A 117 -6.80 -0.96 6.32
N LEU A 118 -5.49 -0.70 6.21
CA LEU A 118 -4.65 -1.17 5.10
C LEU A 118 -4.36 -2.68 5.20
N MET A 119 -4.06 -3.19 6.39
CA MET A 119 -3.74 -4.61 6.58
C MET A 119 -5.00 -5.47 6.56
N GLY A 120 -6.07 -5.03 7.21
CA GLY A 120 -7.29 -5.80 7.45
C GLY A 120 -7.09 -7.00 8.40
N PRO A 121 -8.14 -7.79 8.63
CA PRO A 121 -8.10 -8.96 9.50
C PRO A 121 -7.09 -9.98 8.98
N ARG A 122 -6.11 -10.36 9.82
CA ARG A 122 -5.00 -11.28 9.48
C ARG A 122 -4.22 -10.91 8.21
N GLY A 123 -4.21 -9.63 7.81
CA GLY A 123 -3.51 -9.21 6.59
C GLY A 123 -4.25 -9.53 5.29
N ARG A 124 -5.54 -9.93 5.34
CA ARG A 124 -6.29 -10.32 4.13
C ARG A 124 -6.51 -9.15 3.18
N THR A 125 -6.69 -7.93 3.68
CA THR A 125 -6.83 -6.74 2.82
C THR A 125 -5.52 -6.47 2.09
N GLN A 126 -4.39 -6.50 2.81
CA GLN A 126 -3.07 -6.39 2.18
C GLN A 126 -2.88 -7.47 1.11
N GLN A 127 -3.16 -8.75 1.42
CA GLN A 127 -3.02 -9.85 0.46
C GLN A 127 -3.91 -9.69 -0.77
N LYS A 128 -5.15 -9.17 -0.62
CA LYS A 128 -6.03 -8.85 -1.76
C LYS A 128 -5.40 -7.80 -2.66
N VAL A 129 -4.91 -6.70 -2.09
CA VAL A 129 -4.25 -5.63 -2.87
C VAL A 129 -2.98 -6.16 -3.54
N GLU A 130 -2.20 -7.00 -2.86
CA GLU A 130 -1.01 -7.64 -3.44
C GLU A 130 -1.36 -8.59 -4.58
N ALA A 131 -2.43 -9.37 -4.45
CA ALA A 131 -2.91 -10.27 -5.50
C ALA A 131 -3.46 -9.51 -6.72
N ASP A 132 -4.24 -8.45 -6.51
CA ASP A 132 -4.84 -7.65 -7.57
C ASP A 132 -3.81 -6.84 -8.37
N THR A 133 -2.71 -6.44 -7.72
CA THR A 133 -1.67 -5.61 -8.33
C THR A 133 -0.48 -6.41 -8.83
N GLY A 134 -0.27 -7.62 -8.28
CA GLY A 134 0.97 -8.37 -8.46
C GLY A 134 2.20 -7.64 -7.89
N ALA A 135 1.99 -6.68 -6.98
CA ALA A 135 3.04 -5.98 -6.25
C ALA A 135 3.10 -6.49 -4.81
N LYS A 136 4.29 -6.50 -4.23
CA LYS A 136 4.51 -6.79 -2.82
C LYS A 136 4.42 -5.51 -2.01
N ILE A 137 3.58 -5.49 -0.99
CA ILE A 137 3.37 -4.32 -0.12
C ILE A 137 4.03 -4.63 1.23
N SER A 138 4.67 -3.63 1.83
CA SER A 138 5.22 -3.78 3.18
C SER A 138 5.11 -2.47 3.95
N LEU A 139 4.47 -2.52 5.12
CA LEU A 139 4.34 -1.36 5.99
C LEU A 139 5.65 -1.16 6.77
N ARG A 140 6.23 0.05 6.70
CA ARG A 140 7.50 0.43 7.35
C ARG A 140 7.36 1.80 8.01
N GLY A 141 8.33 2.17 8.85
CA GLY A 141 8.35 3.45 9.57
C GLY A 141 7.80 3.38 11.00
N ARG A 142 7.81 4.53 11.67
CA ARG A 142 7.38 4.71 13.07
C ARG A 142 5.95 4.23 13.29
N GLY A 143 5.78 3.31 14.24
CA GLY A 143 4.49 2.69 14.58
C GLY A 143 4.08 1.48 13.71
N SER A 144 4.92 1.04 12.75
CA SER A 144 4.64 -0.15 11.95
C SER A 144 4.71 -1.45 12.77
N VAL A 145 5.68 -1.56 13.68
CA VAL A 145 5.87 -2.76 14.53
C VAL A 145 4.98 -2.67 15.76
N LYS A 146 4.28 -3.77 16.09
CA LYS A 146 3.53 -3.86 17.36
C LYS A 146 4.56 -4.01 18.49
N ASP A 147 4.48 -3.13 19.49
CA ASP A 147 5.36 -3.14 20.67
C ASP A 147 5.60 -4.57 21.18
N GLY A 148 6.87 -5.01 21.15
CA GLY A 148 7.30 -6.29 21.72
C GLY A 148 7.93 -7.30 20.75
N THR A 149 7.97 -7.07 19.44
CA THR A 149 8.72 -7.93 18.49
C THR A 149 9.94 -7.20 17.95
N GLY A 150 10.99 -7.14 18.77
CA GLY A 150 12.27 -6.55 18.41
C GLY A 150 12.91 -7.28 17.24
N ARG A 151 12.92 -6.64 16.07
CA ARG A 151 13.77 -6.94 14.90
C ARG A 151 13.60 -5.82 13.88
N THR A 152 14.04 -4.61 14.23
CA THR A 152 14.22 -3.56 13.23
C THR A 152 15.69 -3.39 12.94
N GLY A 153 16.09 -3.66 11.70
CA GLY A 153 17.42 -3.31 11.23
C GLY A 153 17.63 -1.78 11.32
N PRO A 154 18.88 -1.33 11.50
CA PRO A 154 19.22 0.08 11.75
C PRO A 154 18.66 0.98 10.63
N GLY A 155 17.92 2.03 11.02
CA GLY A 155 17.41 3.08 10.13
C GLY A 155 15.91 3.08 9.81
N ASN A 156 15.13 2.08 10.23
CA ASN A 156 13.69 2.00 9.94
C ASN A 156 12.79 2.80 10.92
N GLU A 157 13.36 3.30 12.02
CA GLU A 157 12.63 3.96 13.13
C GLU A 157 12.64 5.49 13.04
N GLU A 158 13.41 6.08 12.12
CA GLU A 158 13.41 7.53 11.91
C GLU A 158 12.40 7.96 10.84
N GLU A 159 12.05 7.08 9.90
CA GLU A 159 11.11 7.39 8.81
C GLU A 159 9.65 7.36 9.31
N ASP A 160 8.86 8.34 8.84
CA ASP A 160 7.40 8.37 9.05
C ASP A 160 6.73 7.11 8.47
N LEU A 161 5.55 6.75 8.99
CA LEU A 161 4.83 5.54 8.54
C LEU A 161 4.58 5.62 7.04
N HIS A 162 5.03 4.58 6.32
CA HIS A 162 4.90 4.49 4.88
C HIS A 162 4.70 3.05 4.42
N CYS A 163 4.04 2.90 3.27
CA CYS A 163 3.95 1.66 2.53
C CYS A 163 5.07 1.59 1.50
N LEU A 164 5.91 0.57 1.59
CA LEU A 164 6.92 0.22 0.61
C LEU A 164 6.33 -0.80 -0.38
N ILE A 165 6.15 -0.37 -1.63
CA ILE A 165 5.63 -1.17 -2.73
C ILE A 165 6.82 -1.70 -3.54
N THR A 166 6.84 -2.99 -3.83
CA THR A 166 7.89 -3.63 -4.62
C THR A 166 7.29 -4.49 -5.71
N ALA A 167 7.60 -4.24 -6.99
CA ALA A 167 7.09 -5.07 -8.09
C ALA A 167 8.10 -5.20 -9.24
N ASP A 168 7.79 -6.07 -10.20
CA ASP A 168 8.66 -6.34 -11.36
C ASP A 168 8.39 -5.39 -12.54
N SER A 169 7.32 -4.59 -12.48
CA SER A 169 6.91 -3.64 -13.52
C SER A 169 6.41 -2.34 -12.91
N GLU A 170 6.72 -1.22 -13.55
CA GLU A 170 6.30 0.12 -13.12
C GLU A 170 4.78 0.27 -13.12
N GLU A 171 4.09 -0.36 -14.08
CA GLU A 171 2.62 -0.37 -14.16
C GLU A 171 1.98 -1.03 -12.94
N LYS A 172 2.58 -2.12 -12.44
CA LYS A 172 2.12 -2.82 -11.23
C LYS A 172 2.31 -1.95 -9.99
N VAL A 173 3.44 -1.27 -9.89
CA VAL A 173 3.73 -0.34 -8.80
C VAL A 173 2.73 0.83 -8.83
N ALA A 174 2.50 1.45 -9.99
CA ALA A 174 1.56 2.54 -10.15
C ALA A 174 0.11 2.11 -9.87
N HIS A 175 -0.27 0.89 -10.23
CA HIS A 175 -1.58 0.33 -9.88
C HIS A 175 -1.73 0.16 -8.36
N ALA A 176 -0.74 -0.44 -7.69
CA ALA A 176 -0.75 -0.61 -6.23
C ALA A 176 -0.76 0.73 -5.49
N LYS A 177 0.00 1.71 -5.98
CA LYS A 177 0.03 3.07 -5.42
C LYS A 177 -1.36 3.71 -5.42
N ARG A 178 -2.06 3.68 -6.56
CA ARG A 178 -3.43 4.21 -6.68
C ARG A 178 -4.40 3.54 -5.71
N LEU A 179 -4.33 2.22 -5.54
CA LEU A 179 -5.20 1.51 -4.60
C LEU A 179 -4.91 1.91 -3.14
N ILE A 180 -3.64 2.01 -2.75
CA ILE A 180 -3.24 2.42 -1.40
C ILE A 180 -3.69 3.86 -1.13
N GLU A 181 -3.46 4.78 -2.06
CA GLU A 181 -3.91 6.17 -1.97
C GLU A 181 -5.43 6.27 -1.86
N THR A 182 -6.17 5.44 -2.60
CA THR A 182 -7.63 5.36 -2.51
C THR A 182 -8.09 4.91 -1.13
N ILE A 183 -7.45 3.88 -0.55
CA ILE A 183 -7.78 3.39 0.80
C ILE A 183 -7.50 4.48 1.86
N ILE A 184 -6.38 5.20 1.72
CA ILE A 184 -6.03 6.31 2.61
C ILE A 184 -7.04 7.45 2.46
N ALA A 185 -7.40 7.83 1.23
CA ALA A 185 -8.38 8.88 0.97
C ALA A 185 -9.77 8.53 1.51
N VAL A 186 -10.21 7.27 1.38
CA VAL A 186 -11.47 6.78 1.98
C VAL A 186 -11.40 6.87 3.50
N ALA A 187 -10.27 6.48 4.10
CA ALA A 187 -10.11 6.58 5.55
C ALA A 187 -10.16 8.05 6.05
N MET A 188 -9.60 9.00 5.28
CA MET A 188 -9.58 10.42 5.64
C MET A 188 -10.93 11.13 5.43
N ASN A 189 -11.62 10.85 4.33
CA ASN A 189 -12.82 11.60 3.92
C ASN A 189 -14.13 11.02 4.45
N VAL A 190 -14.16 9.71 4.75
CA VAL A 190 -15.38 9.03 5.19
C VAL A 190 -15.38 8.94 6.71
N SER A 191 -16.47 9.41 7.35
CA SER A 191 -16.61 9.27 8.80
C SER A 191 -16.65 7.79 9.21
N GLU A 192 -16.23 7.47 10.44
CA GLU A 192 -16.09 6.08 10.89
C GLU A 192 -17.36 5.24 10.72
N GLN A 193 -18.53 5.88 10.77
CA GLN A 193 -19.85 5.25 10.64
C GLN A 193 -20.20 4.85 9.20
N HIS A 194 -19.66 5.54 8.20
CA HIS A 194 -19.96 5.30 6.78
C HIS A 194 -18.86 4.51 6.07
N ASN A 195 -17.80 4.11 6.79
CA ASN A 195 -16.70 3.36 6.20
C ASN A 195 -17.06 1.87 6.13
N ASP A 196 -17.74 1.48 5.03
CA ASP A 196 -18.13 0.10 4.76
C ASP A 196 -16.95 -0.87 4.76
N LEU A 197 -15.77 -0.44 4.29
CA LEU A 197 -14.57 -1.26 4.31
C LEU A 197 -14.15 -1.59 5.74
N LYS A 198 -14.16 -0.60 6.65
CA LYS A 198 -13.86 -0.82 8.08
C LYS A 198 -14.90 -1.74 8.72
N ARG A 199 -16.19 -1.53 8.43
CA ARG A 199 -17.30 -2.35 8.95
C ARG A 199 -17.18 -3.81 8.52
N ASN A 200 -16.91 -4.05 7.24
CA ASN A 200 -16.73 -5.40 6.70
C ASN A 200 -15.48 -6.10 7.30
N GLN A 201 -14.37 -5.36 7.45
CA GLN A 201 -13.16 -5.88 8.10
C GLN A 201 -13.40 -6.25 9.56
N LEU A 202 -14.14 -5.43 10.32
CA LEU A 202 -14.50 -5.72 11.72
C LEU A 202 -15.44 -6.92 11.82
N ARG A 203 -16.41 -7.04 10.92
CA ARG A 203 -17.31 -8.21 10.83
C ARG A 203 -16.51 -9.49 10.56
N GLU A 204 -15.60 -9.45 9.58
CA GLU A 204 -14.74 -10.59 9.25
C GLU A 204 -13.79 -10.94 10.40
N LEU A 205 -13.23 -9.95 11.09
CA LEU A 205 -12.41 -10.17 12.29
C LEU A 205 -13.21 -10.86 13.41
N ALA A 206 -14.43 -10.40 13.67
CA ALA A 206 -15.31 -10.99 14.68
C ALA A 206 -15.69 -12.43 14.31
N ALA A 207 -15.95 -12.70 13.02
CA ALA A 207 -16.19 -14.05 12.51
C ALA A 207 -14.99 -14.97 12.75
N LEU A 208 -13.78 -14.51 12.43
CA LEU A 208 -12.55 -15.28 12.62
C LEU A 208 -12.19 -15.54 14.09
N ASN A 209 -12.58 -14.64 14.99
CA ASN A 209 -12.36 -14.78 16.43
C ASN A 209 -13.51 -15.52 17.13
N GLY A 210 -14.56 -15.92 16.41
CA GLY A 210 -15.73 -16.58 16.99
C GLY A 210 -16.55 -15.67 17.93
N THR A 211 -16.33 -14.36 17.90
CA THR A 211 -17.06 -13.36 18.68
C THR A 211 -18.11 -12.63 17.85
N LEU A 212 -18.37 -13.11 16.63
CA LEU A 212 -19.40 -12.55 15.76
C LEU A 212 -20.76 -12.71 16.43
N ARG A 213 -21.35 -11.58 16.78
CA ARG A 213 -22.74 -11.49 17.20
C ARG A 213 -23.51 -11.04 15.97
N ASP A 214 -24.14 -11.98 15.27
CA ASP A 214 -25.06 -11.65 14.19
C ASP A 214 -26.36 -11.13 14.81
N ASP A 215 -26.33 -9.90 15.34
CA ASP A 215 -27.49 -9.24 15.93
C ASP A 215 -28.62 -9.05 14.88
N GLU A 216 -28.28 -9.05 13.58
CA GLU A 216 -29.24 -8.99 12.46
C GLU A 216 -29.99 -10.31 12.21
N ASN A 217 -29.41 -11.47 12.59
CA ASN A 217 -30.05 -12.79 12.41
C ASN A 217 -30.54 -13.41 13.72
N LEU A 218 -30.47 -12.68 14.84
CA LEU A 218 -30.99 -13.16 16.11
C LEU A 218 -32.52 -13.06 16.11
N ALA A 219 -33.19 -14.18 15.82
CA ALA A 219 -34.63 -14.30 15.99
C ALA A 219 -34.97 -14.15 17.48
N CYS A 220 -35.90 -13.26 17.79
CA CYS A 220 -36.39 -13.09 19.15
C CYS A 220 -37.01 -14.40 19.64
N LEU A 221 -36.51 -14.93 20.76
CA LEU A 221 -37.01 -16.16 21.40
C LEU A 221 -38.46 -16.07 21.91
N ASN A 222 -39.11 -14.92 21.75
CA ASN A 222 -40.46 -14.64 22.24
C ASN A 222 -41.49 -14.55 21.10
N CYS A 223 -41.18 -13.80 20.04
CA CYS A 223 -42.09 -13.58 18.89
C CYS A 223 -41.55 -14.10 17.56
N GLY A 224 -40.31 -14.61 17.51
CA GLY A 224 -39.66 -15.10 16.30
C GLY A 224 -39.21 -14.02 15.30
N ALA A 225 -39.51 -12.74 15.54
CA ALA A 225 -39.08 -11.66 14.67
C ALA A 225 -37.58 -11.33 14.83
N LEU A 226 -36.94 -10.94 13.72
CA LEU A 226 -35.52 -10.60 13.65
C LEU A 226 -35.28 -9.16 14.14
N GLY A 227 -34.08 -8.90 14.69
CA GLY A 227 -33.58 -7.54 14.93
C GLY A 227 -33.83 -6.94 16.32
N HIS A 228 -34.24 -7.73 17.32
CA HIS A 228 -34.31 -7.26 18.72
C HIS A 228 -34.12 -8.40 19.74
N LYS A 229 -33.72 -8.04 20.96
CA LYS A 229 -33.49 -9.02 22.04
C LYS A 229 -34.81 -9.37 22.75
N ARG A 230 -34.89 -10.53 23.42
CA ARG A 230 -36.08 -10.96 24.21
C ARG A 230 -36.63 -9.86 25.14
N PHE A 231 -35.75 -9.04 25.71
CA PHE A 231 -36.14 -7.96 26.60
C PHE A 231 -36.57 -6.67 25.87
N GLU A 232 -36.29 -6.51 24.59
CA GLU A 232 -36.79 -5.39 23.77
C GLU A 232 -38.02 -5.80 22.95
N CYS A 233 -38.54 -7.01 23.18
CA CYS A 233 -39.67 -7.55 22.43
C CYS A 233 -40.95 -6.73 22.69
N PRO A 234 -41.55 -6.12 21.65
CA PRO A 234 -42.80 -5.38 21.78
C PRO A 234 -43.97 -6.31 22.12
N GLU A 235 -43.89 -7.57 21.69
CA GLU A 235 -44.85 -8.63 21.99
C GLU A 235 -44.43 -9.46 23.21
N ARG A 236 -44.04 -8.80 24.31
CA ARG A 236 -43.83 -9.52 25.57
C ARG A 236 -45.18 -10.11 26.02
N PRO A 237 -45.31 -11.44 26.23
CA PRO A 237 -46.53 -11.99 26.80
C PRO A 237 -46.66 -11.43 28.21
N ASN A 238 -47.77 -10.73 28.47
CA ASN A 238 -48.08 -10.22 29.79
C ASN A 238 -48.43 -11.39 30.72
N LEU A 239 -47.41 -12.03 31.31
CA LEU A 239 -47.59 -13.10 32.32
C LEU A 239 -48.45 -12.65 33.50
N ILE A 240 -48.57 -11.34 33.73
CA ILE A 240 -49.41 -10.76 34.79
C ILE A 240 -50.90 -11.08 34.52
N ASN A 241 -51.36 -11.06 33.27
CA ASN A 241 -52.77 -11.34 32.94
C ASN A 241 -53.13 -12.84 33.02
N SER A 242 -52.15 -13.74 33.04
CA SER A 242 -52.39 -15.18 33.25
C SER A 242 -52.51 -15.57 34.73
N ILE A 243 -52.22 -14.65 35.66
CA ILE A 243 -52.35 -14.89 37.10
C ILE A 243 -53.76 -14.54 37.52
N ILE A 244 -54.57 -15.57 37.85
CA ILE A 244 -55.94 -15.42 38.34
C ILE A 244 -55.93 -15.49 39.87
N CYS A 245 -56.50 -14.48 40.52
CA CYS A 245 -56.63 -14.43 41.97
C CYS A 245 -57.67 -15.43 42.47
N HIS A 246 -57.28 -16.33 43.36
CA HIS A 246 -58.17 -17.36 43.90
C HIS A 246 -59.26 -16.83 44.86
N VAL A 247 -59.16 -15.57 45.31
CA VAL A 247 -60.11 -14.95 46.24
C VAL A 247 -61.20 -14.15 45.52
N CYS A 248 -60.85 -13.40 44.46
CA CYS A 248 -61.78 -12.52 43.75
C CYS A 248 -62.04 -12.91 42.29
N GLY A 249 -61.33 -13.91 41.74
CA GLY A 249 -61.44 -14.33 40.34
C GLY A 249 -60.87 -13.33 39.32
N GLY A 250 -60.32 -12.21 39.76
CA GLY A 250 -59.71 -11.20 38.88
C GLY A 250 -58.32 -11.60 38.39
N ALA A 251 -58.00 -11.26 37.14
CA ALA A 251 -56.66 -11.42 36.58
C ALA A 251 -55.71 -10.30 37.06
N GLY A 252 -54.41 -10.56 37.14
CA GLY A 252 -53.38 -9.54 37.33
C GLY A 252 -52.74 -9.43 38.72
N HIS A 253 -53.13 -10.25 39.70
CA HIS A 253 -52.59 -10.18 41.06
C HIS A 253 -52.71 -11.51 41.82
N ILE A 254 -51.86 -11.68 42.83
CA ILE A 254 -51.89 -12.81 43.78
C ILE A 254 -52.49 -12.28 45.08
N ALA A 255 -53.52 -12.96 45.61
CA ALA A 255 -54.06 -12.64 46.93
C ALA A 255 -52.97 -12.77 47.99
N ARG A 256 -52.86 -11.77 48.85
CA ARG A 256 -51.86 -11.70 49.92
C ARG A 256 -52.42 -12.20 51.23
#